data_AF-A0A815DT19-F1
#
_entry.id   AF-A0A815DT19-F1
#
_cell.length_a   1.000
_cell.length_b   1.000
_cell.length_c   1.000
_cell.angle_alpha   90.00
_cell.angle_beta   90.00
_cell.angle_gamma   90.00
#
_symmetry.space_group_name_H-M   'P 1'
#
loop_
_entity.id
_entity.type
_entity.pdbx_description
1 polymer ?
#
loop_
_entity_poly.entity_id
_entity_poly.type
_entity_poly.pdbx_seq_one_letter_code
_entity_poly.pdbx_strand_id
1 'polypeptide(L)'
;MFAIVFMSYLSLFYLLFVSKLSSCSSLLTTAQMLFEMTLMKFDASQIMGADAFLGPFCFTLFMLLVVFVCLSMFFSIIIDSFHHAKDNEKEDQVMLSFMVKKFLRWTGLKRLNQEEIQEERDCRMRSQYFDPIENFPDRIDQLLEALNKIYVDQKRELARLDNAGL
;
A
#
# COMPACT_ATOMS: atom_id res chain seq x y z
N MET A 1 -13.09 -6.36 -7.60
CA MET A 1 -12.75 -5.36 -8.65
C MET A 1 -12.09 -6.00 -9.86
N PHE A 2 -11.01 -6.78 -9.68
CA PHE A 2 -10.32 -7.52 -10.75
C PHE A 2 -11.25 -8.32 -11.68
N ALA A 3 -12.11 -9.19 -11.13
CA ALA A 3 -12.98 -10.05 -11.95
C ALA A 3 -13.94 -9.26 -12.86
N ILE A 4 -14.43 -8.10 -12.43
CA ILE A 4 -15.34 -7.25 -13.21
C ILE A 4 -14.58 -6.61 -14.39
N VAL A 5 -13.40 -6.07 -14.13
CA VAL A 5 -12.53 -5.49 -15.17
C VAL A 5 -12.10 -6.57 -16.15
N PHE A 6 -11.68 -7.73 -15.65
CA PHE A 6 -11.29 -8.87 -16.46
C PHE A 6 -12.43 -9.37 -17.36
N MET A 7 -13.65 -9.51 -16.82
CA MET A 7 -14.82 -9.91 -17.61
C MET A 7 -15.24 -8.86 -18.66
N SER A 8 -15.05 -7.58 -18.37
CA SER A 8 -15.30 -6.50 -19.33
C SER A 8 -14.34 -6.57 -20.51
N TYR A 9 -13.04 -6.71 -20.23
CA TYR A 9 -12.03 -6.90 -21.28
C TYR A 9 -12.19 -8.22 -22.02
N LEU A 10 -12.56 -9.30 -21.33
CA LEU A 10 -12.86 -10.59 -21.95
C LEU A 10 -13.95 -10.45 -23.01
N SER A 11 -15.03 -9.77 -22.65
CA SER A 11 -16.17 -9.57 -23.54
C SER A 11 -15.81 -8.66 -24.72
N LEU A 12 -15.02 -7.60 -24.48
CA LEU A 12 -14.51 -6.72 -25.52
C LEU A 12 -13.60 -7.47 -26.52
N PHE A 13 -12.61 -8.22 -26.01
CA PHE A 13 -11.67 -8.98 -26.84
C PHE A 13 -12.37 -10.09 -27.62
N TYR A 14 -13.33 -10.78 -26.99
CA TYR A 14 -14.16 -11.76 -27.66
C TYR A 14 -14.88 -11.12 -28.84
N LEU A 15 -15.58 -9.99 -28.65
CA LEU A 15 -16.33 -9.35 -29.73
C LEU A 15 -15.43 -8.85 -30.88
N LEU A 16 -14.24 -8.34 -30.54
CA LEU A 16 -13.32 -7.70 -31.49
C LEU A 16 -12.58 -8.75 -32.34
N PHE A 17 -12.26 -9.91 -31.76
CA PHE A 17 -11.42 -10.93 -32.41
C PHE A 17 -12.09 -12.28 -32.69
N VAL A 18 -13.37 -12.48 -32.33
CA VAL A 18 -14.13 -13.73 -32.59
C VAL A 18 -14.12 -14.13 -34.06
N SER A 19 -14.11 -13.16 -34.98
CA SER A 19 -14.12 -13.43 -36.43
C SER A 19 -12.71 -13.60 -37.04
N LYS A 20 -11.65 -13.27 -36.30
CA LYS A 20 -10.28 -13.18 -36.84
C LYS A 20 -9.32 -14.20 -36.26
N LEU A 21 -9.54 -14.66 -35.01
CA LEU A 21 -8.68 -15.67 -34.36
C LEU A 21 -9.50 -16.91 -33.97
N SER A 22 -9.00 -18.11 -34.30
CA SER A 22 -9.63 -19.35 -33.82
C SER A 22 -9.51 -19.53 -32.30
N SER A 23 -8.47 -18.94 -31.70
CA SER A 23 -8.29 -18.85 -30.23
C SER A 23 -9.44 -18.11 -29.54
N CYS A 24 -10.20 -17.29 -30.28
CA CYS A 24 -11.37 -16.55 -29.81
C CYS A 24 -12.72 -17.20 -30.15
N SER A 25 -12.75 -18.48 -30.56
CA SER A 25 -14.02 -19.14 -30.93
C SER A 25 -15.00 -19.35 -29.78
N SER A 26 -14.55 -19.31 -28.53
CA SER A 26 -15.44 -19.41 -27.35
C SER A 26 -14.98 -18.45 -26.27
N LEU A 27 -15.91 -18.04 -25.40
CA LEU A 27 -15.56 -17.19 -24.25
C LEU A 27 -14.48 -17.83 -23.36
N LEU A 28 -14.52 -19.16 -23.18
CA LEU A 28 -13.53 -19.88 -22.38
C LEU A 28 -12.13 -19.88 -23.01
N THR A 29 -12.04 -20.12 -24.33
CA THR A 29 -10.74 -20.10 -25.03
C THR A 29 -10.18 -18.69 -25.10
N THR A 30 -11.05 -17.69 -25.23
CA THR A 30 -10.68 -16.27 -25.15
C THR A 30 -10.17 -15.91 -23.75
N ALA A 31 -10.79 -16.43 -22.70
CA ALA A 31 -10.32 -16.25 -21.34
C ALA A 31 -8.94 -16.90 -21.12
N GLN A 32 -8.71 -18.10 -21.64
CA GLN A 32 -7.38 -18.73 -21.62
C GLN A 32 -6.35 -17.87 -22.34
N MET A 33 -6.67 -17.37 -23.54
CA MET A 33 -5.81 -16.48 -24.32
C MET A 33 -5.45 -15.19 -23.54
N LEU A 34 -6.43 -14.59 -22.85
CA LEU A 34 -6.19 -13.40 -22.01
C LEU A 34 -5.33 -13.71 -20.78
N PHE A 35 -5.47 -14.90 -20.19
CA PHE A 35 -4.56 -15.36 -19.13
C PHE A 35 -3.14 -15.59 -19.66
N GLU A 36 -2.98 -16.18 -20.84
CA GLU A 36 -1.68 -16.34 -21.49
C GLU A 36 -1.05 -14.98 -21.81
N MET A 37 -1.84 -14.00 -22.25
CA MET A 37 -1.38 -12.63 -22.43
C MET A 37 -0.96 -12.00 -21.10
N THR A 38 -1.72 -12.21 -20.03
CA THR A 38 -1.40 -11.69 -18.69
C THR A 38 -0.11 -12.30 -18.13
N LEU A 39 0.12 -13.58 -18.38
CA LEU A 39 1.35 -14.31 -18.03
C LEU A 39 2.50 -14.04 -19.02
N MET A 40 2.27 -13.20 -20.03
CA MET A 40 3.23 -12.85 -21.09
C MET A 40 3.72 -14.06 -21.90
N LYS A 41 2.97 -15.16 -21.89
CA LYS A 41 3.28 -16.43 -22.58
C LYS A 41 2.59 -16.54 -23.95
N PHE A 42 1.75 -15.57 -24.27
CA PHE A 42 0.99 -15.52 -25.52
C PHE A 42 1.87 -15.16 -26.74
N ASP A 43 1.61 -15.81 -27.87
CA ASP A 43 2.27 -15.52 -29.15
C ASP A 43 1.63 -14.31 -29.85
N ALA A 44 2.27 -13.15 -29.73
CA ALA A 44 1.80 -11.89 -30.30
C ALA A 44 1.65 -11.91 -31.84
N SER A 45 2.30 -12.87 -32.53
CA SER A 45 2.18 -12.99 -33.99
C SER A 45 0.74 -13.28 -34.45
N GLN A 46 -0.04 -13.99 -33.64
CA GLN A 46 -1.44 -14.32 -33.96
C GLN A 46 -2.35 -13.08 -33.92
N ILE A 47 -2.11 -12.16 -32.98
CA ILE A 47 -2.87 -10.89 -32.91
C ILE A 47 -2.40 -9.92 -33.99
N MET A 48 -1.09 -9.86 -34.26
CA MET A 48 -0.55 -9.00 -35.32
C MET A 48 -1.03 -9.42 -36.71
N GLY A 49 -1.23 -10.72 -36.94
CA GLY A 49 -1.75 -11.27 -38.20
C GLY A 49 -3.25 -11.03 -38.43
N ALA A 50 -4.02 -10.73 -37.38
CA ALA A 50 -5.47 -10.53 -37.49
C ALA A 50 -5.86 -9.15 -38.04
N ASP A 51 -5.20 -8.11 -37.53
CA ASP A 51 -5.35 -6.72 -38.00
C ASP A 51 -4.09 -5.91 -37.66
N ALA A 52 -3.50 -5.28 -38.69
CA ALA A 52 -2.21 -4.60 -38.60
C ALA A 52 -2.20 -3.38 -37.66
N PHE A 53 -3.36 -2.77 -37.40
CA PHE A 53 -3.48 -1.58 -36.55
C PHE A 53 -4.20 -1.87 -35.24
N LEU A 54 -5.36 -2.53 -35.31
CA LEU A 54 -6.21 -2.81 -34.17
C LEU A 54 -5.60 -3.86 -33.22
N GLY A 55 -4.88 -4.86 -33.77
CA GLY A 55 -4.22 -5.90 -32.99
C GLY A 55 -3.17 -5.35 -32.02
N PRO A 56 -2.12 -4.66 -32.51
CA PRO A 56 -1.09 -4.08 -31.65
C PRO A 56 -1.65 -3.08 -30.64
N PHE A 57 -2.59 -2.23 -31.06
CA PHE A 57 -3.20 -1.24 -30.18
C PHE A 57 -3.97 -1.89 -29.02
N CYS A 58 -4.85 -2.85 -29.32
CA CYS A 58 -5.59 -3.58 -28.29
C CYS A 58 -4.67 -4.42 -27.39
N PHE A 59 -3.63 -5.03 -27.96
CA PHE A 59 -2.63 -5.78 -27.20
C PHE A 59 -1.88 -4.89 -26.21
N THR A 60 -1.37 -3.74 -26.66
CA THR A 60 -0.67 -2.79 -25.79
C THR A 60 -1.59 -2.24 -24.70
N LEU A 61 -2.84 -1.90 -25.05
CA LEU A 61 -3.80 -1.33 -24.11
C LEU A 61 -4.24 -2.37 -23.06
N PHE A 62 -4.40 -3.63 -23.45
CA PHE A 62 -4.64 -4.74 -22.54
C PHE A 62 -3.44 -5.00 -21.63
N MET A 63 -2.23 -5.08 -22.19
CA MET A 63 -1.00 -5.27 -21.42
C MET A 63 -0.79 -4.14 -20.41
N LEU A 64 -0.98 -2.89 -20.81
CA LEU A 64 -0.76 -1.75 -19.92
C LEU A 64 -1.86 -1.64 -18.86
N LEU A 65 -3.13 -1.78 -19.22
CA LEU A 65 -4.22 -1.58 -18.24
C LEU A 65 -4.47 -2.81 -17.39
N VAL A 66 -4.53 -4.01 -17.97
CA VAL A 66 -4.90 -5.21 -17.20
C VAL A 66 -3.71 -5.74 -16.44
N VAL A 67 -2.55 -5.95 -17.08
CA VAL A 67 -1.39 -6.50 -16.36
C VAL A 67 -0.93 -5.52 -15.27
N PHE A 68 -0.84 -4.22 -15.58
CA PHE A 68 -0.37 -3.25 -14.60
C PHE A 68 -1.36 -3.06 -13.43
N VAL A 69 -2.67 -2.92 -13.68
CA VAL A 69 -3.65 -2.76 -12.59
C VAL A 69 -3.78 -4.03 -11.76
N CYS A 70 -3.79 -5.21 -12.40
CA CYS A 70 -3.89 -6.47 -11.69
C CYS A 70 -2.65 -6.73 -10.84
N LEU A 71 -1.46 -6.64 -11.44
CA LEU A 71 -0.22 -6.82 -10.72
C LEU A 71 -0.06 -5.79 -9.61
N SER A 72 -0.37 -4.51 -9.85
CA SER A 72 -0.23 -3.47 -8.82
C SER A 72 -1.14 -3.72 -7.62
N MET A 73 -2.37 -4.18 -7.83
CA MET A 73 -3.28 -4.50 -6.73
C MET A 73 -2.84 -5.76 -5.97
N PHE A 74 -2.48 -6.84 -6.68
CA PHE A 74 -2.02 -8.07 -6.03
C PHE A 74 -0.70 -7.84 -5.29
N PHE A 75 0.24 -7.13 -5.91
CA PHE A 75 1.52 -6.77 -5.30
C PHE A 75 1.32 -5.93 -4.05
N SER A 76 0.42 -4.95 -4.08
CA SER A 76 0.09 -4.14 -2.90
C SER A 76 -0.48 -5.00 -1.77
N ILE A 77 -1.41 -5.92 -2.04
CA ILE A 77 -1.99 -6.82 -1.03
C ILE A 77 -0.93 -7.76 -0.44
N ILE A 78 -0.07 -8.32 -1.30
CA ILE A 78 1.00 -9.21 -0.89
C ILE A 78 2.00 -8.46 0.00
N ILE A 79 2.45 -7.28 -0.41
CA ILE A 79 3.36 -6.43 0.37
C ILE A 79 2.75 -6.08 1.71
N ASP A 80 1.49 -5.66 1.73
CA ASP A 80 0.77 -5.30 2.95
C ASP A 80 0.72 -6.49 3.91
N SER A 81 0.41 -7.69 3.41
CA SER A 81 0.41 -8.93 4.21
C SER A 81 1.81 -9.27 4.75
N PHE A 82 2.87 -9.08 3.96
CA PHE A 82 4.25 -9.28 4.40
C PHE A 82 4.68 -8.25 5.44
N HIS A 83 4.30 -6.99 5.27
CA HIS A 83 4.54 -5.93 6.25
C HIS A 83 3.82 -6.24 7.56
N HIS A 84 2.56 -6.64 7.49
CA HIS A 84 1.77 -7.04 8.65
C HIS A 84 2.42 -8.23 9.39
N ALA A 85 2.78 -9.30 8.67
CA ALA A 85 3.45 -10.46 9.29
C ALA A 85 4.78 -10.09 9.95
N LYS A 86 5.55 -9.20 9.33
CA LYS A 86 6.84 -8.73 9.84
C LYS A 86 6.68 -7.82 11.07
N ASP A 87 5.63 -7.01 11.15
CA ASP A 87 5.39 -6.19 12.34
C ASP A 87 4.93 -7.04 13.53
N ASN A 88 4.13 -8.09 13.30
CA ASN A 88 3.82 -9.08 14.34
C ASN A 88 5.10 -9.81 14.83
N GLU A 89 5.97 -10.24 13.93
CA GLU A 89 7.27 -10.84 14.32
C GLU A 89 8.16 -9.86 15.10
N LYS A 90 8.16 -8.56 14.75
CA LYS A 90 8.89 -7.55 15.51
C LYS A 90 8.29 -7.36 16.89
N GLU A 91 6.97 -7.27 17.04
CA GLU A 91 6.32 -7.15 18.34
C GLU A 91 6.62 -8.35 19.23
N ASP A 92 6.57 -9.57 18.68
CA ASP A 92 6.90 -10.80 19.40
C ASP A 92 8.38 -10.84 19.80
N GLN A 93 9.31 -10.49 18.90
CA GLN A 93 10.75 -10.43 19.24
C GLN A 93 11.05 -9.33 20.25
N VAL A 94 10.39 -8.18 20.15
CA VAL A 94 10.50 -7.09 21.12
C VAL A 94 10.00 -7.56 22.49
N MET A 95 8.82 -8.19 22.57
CA MET A 95 8.27 -8.73 23.82
C MET A 95 9.18 -9.81 24.43
N LEU A 96 9.71 -10.73 23.63
CA LEU A 96 10.65 -11.76 24.09
C LEU A 96 11.95 -11.13 24.61
N SER A 97 12.49 -10.12 23.92
CA SER A 97 13.68 -9.41 24.39
C SER A 97 13.43 -8.68 25.73
N PHE A 98 12.22 -8.15 25.94
CA PHE A 98 11.82 -7.55 27.22
C PHE A 98 11.64 -8.58 28.33
N MET A 99 11.03 -9.74 28.04
CA MET A 99 10.87 -10.83 29.01
C MET A 99 12.22 -11.42 29.43
N VAL A 100 13.13 -11.66 28.47
CA VAL A 100 14.48 -12.16 28.75
C VAL A 100 15.30 -11.15 29.54
N LYS A 101 15.24 -9.85 29.19
CA LYS A 101 15.89 -8.78 29.99
C LYS A 101 15.35 -8.71 31.42
N LYS A 102 14.04 -8.88 31.62
CA LYS A 102 13.41 -8.89 32.95
C LYS A 102 13.84 -10.13 33.75
N PHE A 103 13.93 -11.28 33.11
CA PHE A 103 14.40 -12.53 33.72
C PHE A 103 15.89 -12.48 34.09
N LEU A 104 16.76 -11.94 33.23
CA LEU A 104 18.19 -11.74 33.53
C LEU A 104 18.41 -10.72 34.66
N ARG A 105 17.59 -9.66 34.72
CA ARG A 105 17.63 -8.67 35.81
C ARG A 105 17.18 -9.28 37.14
N TRP A 106 16.18 -10.15 37.10
CA TRP A 106 15.67 -10.83 38.31
C TRP A 106 16.62 -11.92 38.81
N THR A 107 17.29 -12.64 37.92
CA THR A 107 18.27 -13.69 38.26
C THR A 107 19.64 -13.13 38.67
N GLY A 108 19.83 -11.81 38.65
CA GLY A 108 20.99 -11.14 39.26
C GLY A 108 22.34 -11.42 38.58
N LEU A 109 22.34 -12.02 37.39
CA LEU A 109 23.55 -12.63 36.80
C LEU A 109 24.30 -11.79 35.75
N LYS A 110 23.86 -10.57 35.42
CA LYS A 110 24.61 -9.70 34.48
C LYS A 110 25.02 -8.37 35.12
N ARG A 111 26.35 -8.14 35.19
CA ARG A 111 26.90 -6.79 35.10
C ARG A 111 26.75 -6.34 33.65
N LEU A 112 25.99 -5.27 33.43
CA LEU A 112 25.74 -4.70 32.10
C LEU A 112 27.07 -4.32 31.45
N ASN A 113 27.41 -4.97 30.33
CA ASN A 113 28.56 -4.59 29.54
C ASN A 113 28.16 -3.41 28.64
N GLN A 114 29.04 -2.43 28.51
CA GLN A 114 28.77 -1.10 27.93
C GLN A 114 28.27 -1.14 26.47
N GLU A 115 28.47 -2.25 25.78
CA GLU A 115 28.07 -2.50 24.39
C GLU A 115 26.55 -2.74 24.22
N GLU A 116 25.89 -3.45 25.15
CA GLU A 116 24.43 -3.69 25.09
C GLU A 116 23.61 -2.40 25.31
N ILE A 117 24.16 -1.44 26.06
CA ILE A 117 23.55 -0.11 26.29
C ILE A 117 23.63 0.75 25.03
N GLN A 118 24.65 0.54 24.20
CA GLN A 118 24.84 1.27 22.96
C GLN A 118 23.95 0.70 21.85
N GLU A 119 23.87 -0.63 21.73
CA GLU A 119 22.89 -1.31 20.84
C GLU A 119 21.44 -0.98 21.21
N GLU A 120 21.07 -0.92 22.50
CA GLU A 120 19.73 -0.49 22.91
C GLU A 120 19.43 0.96 22.55
N ARG A 121 20.43 1.86 22.62
CA ARG A 121 20.26 3.26 22.23
C ARG A 121 20.08 3.42 20.73
N ASP A 122 20.85 2.69 19.94
CA ASP A 122 20.79 2.76 18.47
C ASP A 122 19.47 2.17 17.94
N CYS A 123 19.00 1.05 18.50
CA CYS A 123 17.68 0.48 18.19
C CYS A 123 16.52 1.40 18.60
N ARG A 124 16.59 2.04 19.78
CA ARG A 124 15.58 3.05 20.17
C ARG A 124 15.58 4.26 19.24
N MET A 125 16.74 4.76 18.85
CA MET A 125 16.86 5.91 17.97
C MET A 125 16.28 5.62 16.58
N ARG A 126 16.43 4.39 16.08
CA ARG A 126 15.86 3.95 14.79
C ARG A 126 14.34 3.80 14.81
N SER A 127 13.77 3.26 15.88
CA SER A 127 12.31 3.19 16.07
C SER A 127 11.71 4.59 16.21
N GLN A 128 12.35 5.44 17.03
CA GLN A 128 11.90 6.81 17.30
C GLN A 128 11.91 7.73 16.07
N TYR A 129 12.60 7.39 14.97
CA TYR A 129 12.61 8.20 13.74
C TYR A 129 11.58 7.74 12.70
N PHE A 130 11.07 6.51 12.81
CA PHE A 130 10.08 5.97 11.87
C PHE A 130 8.64 6.36 12.28
N ASP A 131 8.33 6.35 13.58
CA ASP A 131 7.04 6.78 14.15
C ASP A 131 6.64 8.27 14.00
N PRO A 132 7.55 9.27 13.97
CA PRO A 132 7.17 10.68 13.92
C PRO A 132 6.75 11.17 12.53
N ILE A 133 7.14 10.46 11.45
CA ILE A 133 6.83 10.91 10.08
C ILE A 133 5.35 10.63 9.75
N GLU A 134 4.77 9.54 10.27
CA GLU A 134 3.33 9.23 10.11
C GLU A 134 2.42 10.18 10.91
N ASN A 135 2.87 10.66 12.07
CA ASN A 135 2.08 11.50 12.97
C ASN A 135 2.24 13.02 12.71
N PHE A 136 2.90 13.39 11.62
CA PHE A 136 3.05 14.79 11.21
C PHE A 136 1.70 15.52 10.98
N PRO A 137 0.71 14.95 10.28
CA PRO A 137 -0.60 15.59 10.12
C PRO A 137 -1.30 15.86 11.46
N ASP A 138 -1.31 14.90 12.39
CA ASP A 138 -1.95 15.06 13.71
C ASP A 138 -1.33 16.21 14.54
N ARG A 139 -0.01 16.42 14.42
CA ARG A 139 0.66 17.54 15.09
C ARG A 139 0.25 18.89 14.51
N ILE A 140 0.01 18.96 13.20
CA ILE A 140 -0.47 20.17 12.52
C ILE A 140 -1.91 20.47 12.97
N ASP A 141 -2.76 19.45 13.06
CA ASP A 141 -4.14 19.60 13.51
C ASP A 141 -4.21 20.11 14.96
N GLN A 142 -3.36 19.56 15.85
CA GLN A 142 -3.24 20.04 17.23
C GLN A 142 -2.81 21.51 17.33
N LEU A 143 -1.88 21.95 16.47
CA LEU A 143 -1.46 23.34 16.43
C LEU A 143 -2.55 24.27 15.90
N LEU A 144 -3.25 23.87 14.84
CA LEU A 144 -4.38 24.61 14.28
C LEU A 144 -5.50 24.79 15.31
N GLU A 145 -5.80 23.74 16.07
CA GLU A 145 -6.83 23.78 17.10
C GLU A 145 -6.45 24.67 18.28
N ALA A 146 -5.18 24.62 18.71
CA ALA A 146 -4.66 25.52 19.74
C ALA A 146 -4.72 26.99 19.28
N LEU A 147 -4.36 27.28 18.03
CA LEU A 147 -4.42 28.63 17.46
C LEU A 147 -5.87 29.14 17.35
N ASN A 148 -6.79 28.30 16.88
CA ASN A 148 -8.19 28.66 16.78
C ASN A 148 -8.79 28.97 18.16
N LYS A 149 -8.42 28.19 19.18
CA LYS A 149 -8.84 28.43 20.56
C LYS A 149 -8.35 29.79 21.08
N ILE A 150 -7.09 30.14 20.84
CA ILE A 150 -6.53 31.44 21.26
C ILE A 150 -7.21 32.60 20.51
N TYR A 151 -7.46 32.43 19.22
CA TYR A 151 -8.15 33.44 18.42
C TYR A 151 -9.59 33.69 18.91
N VAL A 152 -10.34 32.63 19.21
CA VAL A 152 -11.71 32.72 19.73
C VAL A 152 -11.73 33.36 21.12
N ASP A 153 -10.76 33.04 21.98
CA ASP A 153 -10.67 33.59 23.33
C ASP A 153 -10.35 35.09 23.31
N GLN A 154 -9.35 35.50 22.51
CA GLN A 154 -9.03 36.91 22.25
C GLN A 154 -10.24 37.69 21.71
N LYS A 155 -10.99 37.12 20.76
CA LYS A 155 -12.21 37.75 20.22
C LYS A 155 -13.30 37.91 21.30
N ARG A 156 -13.39 36.96 22.23
CA ARG A 156 -14.37 36.96 23.32
C ARG A 156 -13.99 37.96 24.41
N GLU A 157 -12.70 38.18 24.67
CA GLU A 157 -12.21 39.25 25.56
C GLU A 157 -12.44 40.65 24.97
N LEU A 158 -12.16 40.85 23.68
CA LEU A 158 -12.43 42.12 22.99
C LEU A 158 -13.93 42.49 23.03
N ALA A 159 -14.84 41.52 22.87
CA ALA A 159 -16.28 41.75 22.98
C ALA A 159 -16.77 42.04 24.41
N ARG A 160 -16.02 41.61 25.44
CA ARG A 160 -16.34 41.93 26.84
C ARG A 160 -15.90 43.34 27.22
N LEU A 161 -14.79 43.81 26.66
CA LEU A 161 -14.30 45.18 26.86
C LEU A 161 -15.21 46.21 26.16
N ASP A 162 -15.76 45.86 24.99
CA ASP A 162 -16.72 46.71 24.25
C ASP A 162 -18.08 46.86 24.99
N ASN A 163 -18.54 45.81 25.67
CA ASN A 163 -19.79 45.85 26.46
C ASN A 163 -19.64 46.46 27.87
N ALA A 164 -18.41 46.68 28.36
CA ALA A 164 -18.14 47.27 29.66
C ALA A 164 -17.83 48.79 29.60
N GLY A 165 -17.79 49.36 28.39
CA GLY A 165 -17.66 50.79 28.15
C GLY A 165 -18.99 51.44 27.76
N LEU A 166 -19.91 51.57 28.71
CA LEU A 166 -21.08 52.46 28.66
C LEU A 166 -21.31 53.07 30.04
#